data_AF-A0A7X7TAX2-F1
#
_entry.id   AF-A0A7X7TAX2-F1
#
_cell.length_a   1.000
_cell.length_b   1.000
_cell.length_c   1.000
_cell.angle_alpha   90.00
_cell.angle_beta   90.00
_cell.angle_gamma   90.00
#
_symmetry.space_group_name_H-M   'P 1'
#
loop_
_entity.id
_entity.type
_entity.pdbx_description
1 polymer ?
#
loop_
_entity_poly.entity_id
_entity_poly.type
_entity_poly.pdbx_seq_one_letter_code
_entity_poly.pdbx_strand_id
1 'polypeptide(L)' 'PIEEAIVTRGGVDLREIDSKTMASKICPGLYFAGEVMNVDGPCGGYNLTIAFATGALAGMSILTQSRKDAKTT' A
#
# COMPACT_ATOMS: atom_id res chain seq x y z
N PRO A 1 12.98 21.67 -8.57
CA PRO A 1 12.50 20.66 -9.55
C PRO A 1 12.02 19.40 -8.83
N ILE A 2 10.78 18.94 -9.07
CA ILE A 2 10.31 17.63 -8.59
C ILE A 2 11.12 16.49 -9.24
N GLU A 3 11.69 16.71 -10.43
CA GLU A 3 12.50 15.75 -11.19
C GLU A 3 13.82 15.32 -10.50
N GLU A 4 14.32 16.07 -9.52
CA GLU A 4 15.53 15.71 -8.76
C GLU A 4 15.20 15.18 -7.35
N ALA A 5 13.91 15.03 -7.00
CA ALA A 5 13.50 14.59 -5.68
C ALA A 5 13.58 13.05 -5.57
N ILE A 6 14.32 12.58 -4.56
CA ILE A 6 14.51 11.15 -4.26
C ILE A 6 13.25 10.53 -3.61
N VAL A 7 12.32 11.38 -3.13
CA VAL A 7 11.10 10.99 -2.43
C VAL A 7 9.97 11.95 -2.79
N THR A 8 8.79 11.42 -3.06
CA THR A 8 7.58 12.21 -3.30
C THR A 8 6.90 12.53 -1.95
N ARG A 9 6.67 13.81 -1.63
CA ARG A 9 5.78 14.22 -0.53
C ARG A 9 4.36 14.34 -1.07
N GLY A 10 3.54 13.32 -0.82
CA GLY A 10 2.16 13.21 -1.29
C GLY A 10 1.86 11.79 -1.79
N GLY A 11 0.58 11.45 -1.88
CA GLY A 11 0.14 10.11 -2.28
C GLY A 11 -1.30 9.86 -1.82
N VAL A 12 -1.74 8.60 -1.92
CA VAL A 12 -3.06 8.18 -1.45
C VAL A 12 -3.16 8.40 0.07
N ASP A 13 -4.28 8.97 0.52
CA ASP A 13 -4.52 9.26 1.93
C ASP A 13 -4.62 7.95 2.73
N LEU A 14 -3.79 7.81 3.76
CA LEU A 14 -3.76 6.64 4.64
C LEU A 14 -5.09 6.39 5.36
N ARG A 15 -5.93 7.42 5.52
CA ARG A 15 -7.28 7.29 6.08
C ARG A 15 -8.19 6.46 5.19
N GLU A 16 -7.93 6.44 3.88
CA GLU A 16 -8.69 5.70 2.87
C GLU A 16 -8.17 4.27 2.66
N ILE A 17 -7.07 3.90 3.34
CA ILE A 17 -6.44 2.59 3.26
C ILE A 17 -6.66 1.85 4.59
N ASP A 18 -6.99 0.56 4.52
CA ASP A 18 -6.96 -0.32 5.68
C ASP A 18 -5.52 -0.73 5.98
N SER A 19 -4.99 -0.30 7.12
CA SER A 19 -3.60 -0.55 7.53
C SER A 19 -3.27 -2.03 7.77
N LYS A 20 -4.27 -2.90 7.91
CA LYS A 20 -4.04 -4.35 8.12
C LYS A 20 -4.04 -5.15 6.82
N THR A 21 -4.65 -4.62 5.77
CA THR A 21 -4.84 -5.36 4.50
C THR A 21 -4.25 -4.64 3.30
N MET A 22 -3.93 -3.36 3.45
CA MET A 22 -3.60 -2.42 2.38
C MET A 22 -4.71 -2.23 1.34
N ALA A 23 -5.94 -2.67 1.63
CA ALA A 23 -7.09 -2.49 0.75
C ALA A 23 -7.61 -1.04 0.81
N SER A 24 -8.16 -0.57 -0.31
CA SER A 24 -8.95 0.65 -0.35
C SER A 24 -10.25 0.47 0.44
N LYS A 25 -10.59 1.44 1.28
CA LYS A 25 -11.88 1.53 1.97
C LYS A 25 -13.00 2.04 1.06
N ILE A 26 -12.65 2.61 -0.10
CA ILE A 26 -13.58 3.24 -1.04
C ILE A 26 -13.86 2.31 -2.22
N CYS A 27 -12.83 1.67 -2.77
CA CYS A 27 -12.93 0.82 -3.95
C CYS A 27 -12.58 -0.64 -3.62
N PRO A 28 -13.58 -1.53 -3.46
CA PRO A 28 -13.33 -2.94 -3.20
C PRO A 28 -12.46 -3.59 -4.30
N GLY A 29 -11.49 -4.39 -3.89
CA GLY A 29 -10.55 -5.06 -4.82
C GLY A 29 -9.34 -4.22 -5.23
N LEU A 30 -9.27 -2.95 -4.83
CA LEU A 30 -8.09 -2.09 -5.01
C LEU A 30 -7.19 -2.14 -3.78
N TYR A 31 -5.87 -2.23 -3.99
CA TYR A 31 -4.86 -2.28 -2.94
C TYR A 31 -3.71 -1.33 -3.26
N PHE A 32 -3.06 -0.80 -2.23
CA PHE A 32 -1.95 0.15 -2.36
C PHE A 32 -0.69 -0.35 -1.66
N ALA A 33 0.48 -0.01 -2.18
CA ALA A 33 1.75 -0.37 -1.56
C ALA A 33 2.87 0.59 -2.01
N GLY A 34 3.90 0.74 -1.17
CA GLY A 34 5.06 1.58 -1.46
C GLY A 34 4.76 3.07 -1.52
N GLU A 35 5.57 3.78 -2.32
CA GLU A 35 5.64 5.25 -2.37
C GLU A 35 4.39 5.92 -2.98
N VAL A 36 3.47 5.14 -3.55
CA VAL A 36 2.16 5.68 -4.01
C VAL A 36 1.28 6.12 -2.84
N MET A 37 1.51 5.56 -1.65
CA MET A 37 0.84 5.98 -0.42
C MET A 37 1.55 7.20 0.15
N ASN A 38 0.81 8.06 0.85
CA ASN A 38 1.39 9.22 1.52
C ASN A 38 2.18 8.80 2.78
N VAL A 39 3.28 8.07 2.57
CA VAL A 39 4.23 7.59 3.58
C VAL A 39 5.64 7.95 3.14
N ASP A 40 6.32 8.75 3.95
CA ASP A 40 7.72 9.09 3.78
C ASP A 40 8.54 8.68 5.01
N GLY A 41 9.66 8.00 4.76
CA GLY A 41 10.68 7.71 5.76
C GLY A 41 11.92 8.57 5.57
N PRO A 42 12.71 8.80 6.63
CA PRO A 42 14.02 9.46 6.49
C PRO A 42 14.95 8.63 5.58
N CYS A 43 15.97 9.28 5.01
CA CYS A 43 17.01 8.58 4.25
C CYS A 43 17.70 7.52 5.14
N GLY A 44 18.00 6.35 4.56
CA GLY A 44 18.57 5.21 5.31
C GLY A 44 17.88 3.87 5.07
N GLY A 45 17.12 3.72 3.98
CA GLY A 45 16.48 2.45 3.60
C GLY A 45 15.03 2.28 4.07
N TYR A 46 14.50 3.20 4.88
CA TYR A 46 13.12 3.13 5.38
C TYR A 46 12.07 3.08 4.27
N ASN A 47 12.23 3.84 3.18
CA ASN A 47 11.32 3.81 2.05
C ASN A 47 11.28 2.43 1.37
N LEU A 48 12.43 1.76 1.25
CA LEU A 48 12.49 0.40 0.72
C LEU A 48 11.83 -0.59 1.67
N THR A 49 12.06 -0.47 2.98
CA THR A 49 11.39 -1.29 3.99
C THR A 49 9.88 -1.13 3.92
N ILE A 50 9.38 0.10 3.82
CA ILE A 50 7.96 0.40 3.67
C ILE A 50 7.42 -0.24 2.38
N ALA A 51 8.11 -0.08 1.25
CA ALA A 51 7.70 -0.65 -0.03
C ALA A 51 7.59 -2.18 0.02
N PHE A 52 8.59 -2.87 0.56
CA PHE A 52 8.57 -4.33 0.65
C PHE A 52 7.53 -4.84 1.66
N ALA A 53 7.43 -4.22 2.83
CA ALA A 53 6.48 -4.64 3.86
C ALA A 53 5.03 -4.48 3.41
N THR A 54 4.70 -3.32 2.82
CA THR A 54 3.34 -3.02 2.37
C THR A 54 2.96 -3.83 1.13
N GLY A 55 3.90 -4.05 0.19
CA GLY A 55 3.70 -4.92 -0.97
C GLY A 55 3.42 -6.38 -0.59
N ALA A 56 4.19 -6.93 0.36
CA ALA A 56 3.96 -8.28 0.86
C ALA A 56 2.59 -8.41 1.56
N LEU A 57 2.22 -7.42 2.39
CA LEU A 57 0.93 -7.42 3.08
C LEU A 57 -0.26 -7.31 2.12
N ALA A 58 -0.16 -6.44 1.11
CA ALA A 58 -1.18 -6.29 0.06
C ALA A 58 -1.37 -7.62 -0.69
N GLY A 59 -0.28 -8.24 -1.15
CA GLY A 59 -0.32 -9.52 -1.86
C GLY A 59 -0.94 -10.66 -1.06
N MET A 60 -0.56 -10.81 0.22
CA MET A 60 -1.17 -11.82 1.11
C MET A 60 -2.65 -11.56 1.37
N SER A 61 -3.04 -10.28 1.45
CA SER A 61 -4.42 -9.87 1.70
C SER A 61 -5.30 -10.12 0.48
N ILE A 62 -4.82 -9.85 -0.73
CA ILE A 62 -5.50 -10.19 -1.99
C ILE A 62 -5.80 -11.68 -2.02
N LEU A 63 -4.80 -12.52 -1.79
CA LEU A 63 -4.95 -13.97 -1.86
C LEU A 63 -5.90 -14.52 -0.80
N THR A 64 -5.89 -13.93 0.41
CA THR A 64 -6.82 -14.27 1.48
C THR A 64 -8.25 -13.86 1.13
N GLN A 65 -8.45 -12.69 0.53
CA GLN A 65 -9.77 -12.20 0.13
C GLN A 65 -10.34 -13.02 -1.02
N SER A 66 -9.57 -13.26 -2.08
CA SER A 66 -10.00 -14.10 -3.21
C SER A 66 -10.43 -15.51 -2.80
N ARG A 67 -9.76 -16.10 -1.80
CA ARG A 67 -10.16 -17.40 -1.22
C ARG A 67 -11.47 -17.35 -0.44
N LYS A 68 -11.81 -16.22 0.18
CA LYS A 68 -13.10 -16.02 0.85
C LYS A 68 -14.20 -15.88 -0.19
N ASP A 69 -13.98 -15.05 -1.20
CA ASP A 69 -14.94 -14.79 -2.28
C ASP A 69 -15.28 -16.09 -3.03
N ALA A 70 -14.29 -16.93 -3.33
CA ALA A 70 -14.47 -18.23 -3.96
C ALA A 70 -15.19 -19.29 -3.10
N LYS A 71 -15.29 -19.09 -1.77
CA LYS A 71 -16.02 -19.98 -0.85
C LYS A 71 -17.44 -19.51 -0.56
N THR A 72 -17.78 -18.26 -0.91
CA THR A 72 -19.11 -17.67 -0.70
C THR A 72 -20.00 -17.84 -1.94
N THR A 73 -19.45 -18.34 -3.05
CA THR A 73 -20.17 -18.71 -4.28
C THR A 73 -20.38 -20.21 -4.31
#